data_AF-A0A499W2Z2-F1
#
_entry.id   AF-A0A499W2Z2-F1
#
_cell.length_a   1.000
_cell.length_b   1.000
_cell.length_c   1.000
_cell.angle_alpha   90.00
_cell.angle_beta   90.00
_cell.angle_gamma   90.00
#
_symmetry.space_group_name_H-M   'P 1'
#
loop_
_entity.id
_entity.type
_entity.pdbx_description
1 polymer ?
#
loop_
_entity_poly.entity_id
_entity_poly.type
_entity_poly.pdbx_seq_one_letter_code
_entity_poly.pdbx_strand_id
1 'polypeptide(L)' 'MSPLVVWLGSAASAGVTGRVFEAEGGRITVMEGWRPGPTADKGARRTPAEAGKTARKLLAEAEVPGVVYGAG' A
#
# COMPACT_ATOMS: atom_id res chain seq x y z
N MET A 1 -18.71 14.06 4.68
CA MET A 1 -18.35 13.84 3.26
C MET A 1 -17.09 14.65 2.99
N SER A 2 -15.98 14.00 2.61
CA SER A 2 -14.64 14.62 2.62
C SER A 2 -14.46 15.55 1.41
N PRO A 3 -14.13 16.85 1.58
CA PRO A 3 -13.83 17.79 0.49
C PRO A 3 -12.77 17.28 -0.50
N LEU A 4 -11.84 16.43 -0.02
CA LEU A 4 -10.83 15.80 -0.85
C LEU A 4 -11.43 14.92 -1.96
N VAL A 5 -12.52 14.20 -1.66
CA VAL A 5 -13.19 13.34 -2.64
C VAL A 5 -13.84 14.17 -3.75
N VAL A 6 -14.44 15.32 -3.39
CA VAL A 6 -15.03 16.25 -4.36
C VAL A 6 -13.95 16.83 -5.28
N TRP A 7 -12.81 17.24 -4.71
CA TRP A 7 -11.68 17.73 -5.52
C TRP A 7 -11.11 16.65 -6.45
N LEU A 8 -10.94 15.41 -5.96
CA LEU A 8 -10.45 14.28 -6.78
C LEU A 8 -11.37 13.99 -7.98
N GLY A 9 -12.68 14.21 -7.86
CA GLY A 9 -13.64 14.06 -8.95
C GLY A 9 -13.73 15.25 -9.92
N SER A 10 -12.95 16.30 -9.72
CA SER A 10 -12.99 17.54 -10.53
C SER A 10 -11.84 17.62 -11.54
N ALA A 11 -11.95 18.53 -12.51
CA ALA A 11 -10.86 18.79 -13.46
C ALA A 11 -9.56 19.31 -12.79
N ALA A 12 -9.67 19.86 -11.57
CA ALA A 12 -8.53 20.38 -10.83
C ALA A 12 -7.60 19.28 -10.28
N SER A 13 -8.01 18.01 -10.29
CA SER A 13 -7.17 16.87 -9.91
C SER A 13 -6.40 16.25 -11.10
N ALA A 14 -6.41 16.89 -12.27
CA ALA A 14 -5.72 16.38 -13.45
C ALA A 14 -4.23 16.07 -13.16
N GLY A 15 -3.80 14.85 -13.50
CA GLY A 15 -2.45 14.35 -13.22
C GLY A 15 -2.28 13.63 -11.88
N VAL A 16 -3.28 13.62 -11.01
CA VAL A 16 -3.25 12.88 -9.74
C VAL A 16 -3.80 11.46 -9.96
N THR A 17 -2.89 10.49 -10.03
CA THR A 17 -3.22 9.06 -10.22
C THR A 17 -2.29 8.16 -9.42
N GLY A 18 -2.74 6.95 -9.08
CA GLY A 18 -1.94 5.95 -8.36
C GLY A 18 -1.54 6.37 -6.94
N ARG A 19 -2.29 7.30 -6.33
CA ARG A 19 -2.04 7.81 -4.97
C ARG A 19 -3.09 7.31 -4.00
N VAL A 20 -2.68 7.14 -2.75
CA VAL A 20 -3.57 6.86 -1.61
C VAL A 20 -3.44 8.02 -0.64
N PHE A 21 -4.57 8.48 -0.10
CA PHE A 21 -4.63 9.58 0.87
C PHE A 21 -5.34 9.14 2.15
N GLU A 22 -4.82 9.58 3.29
CA GLU A 22 -5.55 9.61 4.55
C GLU A 22 -6.13 11.03 4.74
N ALA A 23 -7.40 11.13 5.15
CA ALA A 23 -8.06 12.40 5.44
C ALA A 23 -8.78 12.33 6.79
N GLU A 24 -8.21 12.96 7.82
CA GLU A 24 -8.71 12.93 9.21
C GLU A 24 -8.71 14.34 9.79
N GLY A 25 -9.85 14.82 10.33
CA GLY A 25 -9.89 16.04 11.15
C GLY A 25 -9.34 17.33 10.49
N GLY A 26 -9.27 17.41 9.16
CA GLY A 26 -8.66 18.52 8.42
C GLY A 26 -7.21 18.29 7.97
N ARG A 27 -6.57 17.21 8.43
CA ARG A 27 -5.27 16.74 7.93
C ARG A 27 -5.47 15.93 6.65
N ILE A 28 -4.59 16.15 5.68
CA ILE A 28 -4.47 15.32 4.46
C ILE A 28 -3.05 14.78 4.42
N THR A 29 -2.91 13.46 4.40
CA THR A 29 -1.61 12.76 4.31
C THR A 29 -1.56 12.00 2.99
N VAL A 30 -0.49 12.16 2.21
CA VAL A 30 -0.21 11.25 1.09
C VAL A 30 0.43 9.99 1.66
N MET A 31 -0.16 8.84 1.40
CA MET A 31 0.41 7.56 1.83
C MET A 31 1.51 7.15 0.86
N GLU A 32 2.71 6.94 1.39
CA GLU A 32 3.88 6.43 0.66
C GLU A 32 4.11 4.95 0.97
N GLY A 33 4.78 4.21 0.08
CA GLY A 33 5.09 2.78 0.29
C GLY A 33 4.44 1.80 -0.70
N TRP A 34 3.64 2.28 -1.66
CA TRP A 34 3.17 1.42 -2.77
C TRP A 34 4.30 1.22 -3.80
N ARG A 35 5.21 0.30 -3.47
CA ARG A 35 6.29 -0.15 -4.34
C ARG A 35 6.36 -1.67 -4.32
N PRO A 36 6.78 -2.34 -5.40
CA PRO A 36 7.08 -3.76 -5.35
C PRO A 36 8.10 -4.06 -4.24
N GLY A 37 7.75 -4.99 -3.36
CA GLY A 37 8.69 -5.56 -2.38
C GLY A 37 9.56 -6.66 -2.99
N PRO A 38 10.34 -7.38 -2.16
CA PRO A 38 11.05 -8.58 -2.57
C PRO A 38 10.11 -9.54 -3.30
N THR A 39 10.55 -10.06 -4.44
CA THR A 39 9.74 -10.89 -5.32
C THR A 39 10.48 -12.18 -5.62
N ALA A 40 9.79 -13.31 -5.50
CA ALA A 40 10.29 -14.61 -5.91
C ALA A 40 9.42 -15.14 -7.06
N ASP A 41 10.04 -15.40 -8.21
CA ASP A 41 9.41 -16.10 -9.33
C ASP A 41 9.79 -17.59 -9.31
N LYS A 42 8.80 -18.47 -9.50
CA LYS A 42 8.99 -19.92 -9.61
C LYS A 42 8.96 -20.40 -11.08
N GLY A 43 8.40 -19.61 -12.01
CA GLY A 43 8.15 -20.03 -13.39
C GLY A 43 7.12 -21.17 -13.53
N ALA A 44 6.43 -21.55 -12.44
CA ALA A 44 5.46 -22.63 -12.39
C ALA A 44 4.49 -22.46 -11.20
N ARG A 45 3.39 -23.21 -11.17
CA ARG A 45 2.44 -23.20 -10.06
C ARG A 45 3.10 -23.68 -8.75
N ARG A 46 2.88 -22.95 -7.66
CA ARG A 46 3.27 -23.34 -6.29
C ARG A 46 2.21 -24.24 -5.66
N THR A 47 2.63 -25.18 -4.85
CA THR A 47 1.75 -25.84 -3.87
C THR A 47 1.48 -24.88 -2.69
N PRO A 48 0.43 -25.10 -1.89
CA PRO A 48 0.15 -24.26 -0.73
C PRO A 48 1.31 -24.17 0.27
N ALA A 49 2.01 -25.29 0.52
CA ALA A 49 3.16 -25.33 1.43
C ALA A 49 4.35 -24.48 0.92
N GLU A 50 4.64 -24.57 -0.38
CA GLU A 50 5.68 -23.76 -1.02
C GLU A 50 5.33 -22.26 -1.01
N ALA A 51 4.06 -21.92 -1.24
CA ALA A 51 3.59 -20.54 -1.17
C ALA A 51 3.77 -19.97 0.24
N GLY A 52 3.38 -20.71 1.28
CA GLY A 52 3.57 -20.29 2.67
C GLY A 52 5.04 -20.09 3.05
N LYS A 53 5.92 -21.01 2.65
CA LYS A 53 7.37 -20.87 2.87
C LYS A 53 7.94 -19.64 2.16
N THR A 54 7.52 -19.40 0.91
CA THR A 54 7.98 -18.25 0.12
C THR A 54 7.48 -16.94 0.73
N ALA A 55 6.21 -16.86 1.12
CA ALA A 55 5.64 -15.66 1.74
C ALA A 55 6.39 -15.25 3.02
N ARG A 56 6.69 -16.21 3.90
CA ARG A 56 7.48 -15.94 5.12
C ARG A 56 8.88 -15.42 4.81
N LYS A 57 9.55 -15.97 3.78
CA LYS A 57 10.87 -15.48 3.34
C LYS A 57 10.78 -14.04 2.84
N LEU A 58 9.83 -13.75 1.95
CA LEU A 58 9.68 -12.41 1.38
C LEU A 58 9.30 -11.37 2.45
N LEU A 59 8.48 -11.74 3.44
CA LEU A 59 8.14 -10.87 4.56
C LEU A 59 9.34 -10.54 5.44
N ALA A 60 10.28 -11.47 5.64
CA ALA A 60 11.51 -11.21 6.38
C ALA A 60 12.49 -10.29 5.63
N GLU A 61 12.40 -10.23 4.29
CA GLU A 61 13.21 -9.37 3.44
C GLU A 61 12.55 -8.01 3.16
N ALA A 62 11.24 -7.89 3.41
CA ALA A 62 10.49 -6.67 3.15
C ALA A 62 10.85 -5.56 4.13
N GLU A 63 10.65 -4.31 3.71
CA GLU A 63 10.76 -3.16 4.61
C GLU A 63 9.73 -3.27 5.74
N VAL A 64 10.15 -2.92 6.96
CA VAL A 64 9.28 -2.98 8.14
C VAL A 64 8.12 -2.00 7.94
N PRO A 65 6.86 -2.45 8.05
CA PRO A 65 5.72 -1.56 7.96
C PRO A 65 5.77 -0.46 9.03
N GLY A 66 5.24 0.71 8.70
CA GLY A 66 4.97 1.74 9.70
C GLY A 66 4.08 1.21 10.83
N VAL A 67 4.17 1.85 11.99
CA VAL A 67 3.38 1.48 13.17
C VAL A 67 1.88 1.59 12.85
N VAL A 68 1.09 0.63 13.32
CA VAL A 68 -0.37 0.68 13.20
C VAL A 68 -0.91 1.84 14.02
N TYR A 69 -1.80 2.65 13.44
CA TYR A 69 -2.45 3.74 14.12
C TYR A 69 -3.16 3.27 15.40
N GLY A 70 -2.96 3.99 16.52
CA GLY A 70 -3.59 3.69 17.80
C GLY A 70 -3.00 2.49 18.55
N ALA A 71 -1.86 1.95 18.14
CA ALA A 71 -1.17 0.85 18.83
C ALA A 71 -0.30 1.31 20.03
N GLY A 72 -0.47 2.54 20.52
CA GLY A 72 0.27 3.15 21.62
C GLY A 72 -0.64 3.89 22.59
#